data_AF-A0A6N7MF06-F1
#
_entry.id   AF-A0A6N7MF06-F1
#
_cell.length_a   1.000
_cell.length_b   1.000
_cell.length_c   1.000
_cell.angle_alpha   90.00
_cell.angle_beta   90.00
_cell.angle_gamma   90.00
#
_symmetry.space_group_name_H-M   'P 1'
#
loop_
_entity.id
_entity.type
_entity.pdbx_description
1 polymer ?
#
loop_
_entity_poly.entity_id
_entity_poly.type
_entity_poly.pdbx_seq_one_letter_code
_entity_poly.pdbx_strand_id
1 'polypeptide(L)'
;MDASRYIKPRKTFDGYLYTIGIYKQKPEALKILGKIIHLGFTEACIVDQHELRELTDIGRTYSRNKYARYSKNKSLPVYTIQIHALLKPADISDFKDLKDVKVFFGKDGFYRYTIGEYIGYTVAKKALKEILIGI
;
A
#
# COMPACT_ATOMS: atom_id res chain seq x y z
N MET A 1 -6.29 -16.50 -26.50
CA MET A 1 -7.03 -15.34 -25.95
C MET A 1 -6.00 -14.29 -25.59
N ASP A 2 -6.00 -13.19 -26.33
CA ASP A 2 -4.98 -12.14 -26.25
C ASP A 2 -5.28 -11.19 -25.09
N ALA A 3 -4.38 -11.15 -24.10
CA ALA A 3 -4.57 -10.41 -22.84
C ALA A 3 -4.39 -8.88 -22.99
N SER A 4 -4.00 -8.41 -24.18
CA SER A 4 -3.67 -7.02 -24.48
C SER A 4 -4.89 -6.07 -24.57
N ARG A 5 -6.13 -6.56 -24.45
CA ARG A 5 -7.35 -5.79 -24.76
C ARG A 5 -8.11 -5.16 -23.58
N TYR A 6 -7.67 -5.27 -22.34
CA TYR A 6 -8.56 -4.98 -21.19
C TYR A 6 -8.04 -4.00 -20.12
N ILE A 7 -6.80 -3.47 -20.24
CA ILE A 7 -6.30 -2.46 -19.30
C ILE A 7 -6.78 -1.07 -19.75
N LYS A 8 -7.65 -0.44 -18.97
CA LYS A 8 -8.07 0.94 -19.18
C LYS A 8 -7.38 1.85 -18.17
N PRO A 9 -6.45 2.72 -18.61
CA PRO A 9 -5.86 3.74 -17.74
C PRO A 9 -6.89 4.84 -17.44
N ARG A 10 -6.83 5.37 -16.23
CA ARG A 10 -7.66 6.48 -15.74
C ARG A 10 -6.75 7.44 -15.01
N LYS A 11 -6.75 8.71 -15.40
CA LYS A 11 -5.96 9.74 -14.73
C LYS A 11 -6.61 10.07 -13.38
N THR A 12 -5.81 10.11 -12.32
CA THR A 12 -6.22 10.58 -11.00
C THR A 12 -5.53 11.90 -10.69
N PHE A 13 -5.78 12.48 -9.52
CA PHE A 13 -5.10 13.70 -9.06
C PHE A 13 -3.57 13.54 -8.97
N ASP A 14 -3.12 12.39 -8.49
CA ASP A 14 -1.74 12.12 -8.09
C ASP A 14 -1.09 10.98 -8.89
N GLY A 15 -1.72 10.53 -9.97
CA GLY A 15 -1.17 9.47 -10.82
C GLY A 15 -2.18 8.85 -11.78
N TYR A 16 -2.15 7.52 -11.86
CA TYR A 16 -2.97 6.73 -12.75
C TYR A 16 -3.55 5.52 -12.03
N LEU A 17 -4.84 5.27 -12.26
CA LEU A 17 -5.53 4.04 -11.90
C LEU A 17 -5.69 3.18 -13.16
N TYR A 18 -5.38 1.90 -13.05
CA TYR A 18 -5.58 0.94 -14.15
C TYR A 18 -6.70 -0.02 -13.80
N THR A 19 -7.72 -0.10 -14.65
CA THR A 19 -8.82 -1.07 -14.49
C THR A 19 -8.70 -2.18 -15.53
N ILE A 20 -8.84 -3.44 -15.10
CA ILE A 20 -8.63 -4.62 -15.95
C ILE A 20 -9.95 -5.15 -16.56
N GLY A 21 -11.11 -4.62 -16.15
CA GLY A 21 -12.39 -5.01 -16.74
C GLY A 21 -13.58 -4.69 -15.86
N ILE A 22 -14.77 -4.94 -16.39
CA ILE A 22 -16.04 -4.95 -15.65
C ILE A 22 -16.51 -6.40 -15.66
N TYR A 23 -16.80 -6.94 -14.48
CA TYR A 23 -17.21 -8.33 -14.31
C TYR A 23 -18.65 -8.38 -13.83
N LYS A 24 -19.48 -9.18 -14.48
CA LYS A 24 -20.89 -9.35 -14.09
C LYS A 24 -21.03 -10.15 -12.80
N GLN A 25 -20.08 -11.06 -12.53
CA GLN A 25 -20.16 -11.99 -11.42
C GLN A 25 -18.91 -11.88 -10.54
N LYS A 26 -19.11 -11.84 -9.22
CA LYS A 26 -18.04 -11.77 -8.22
C LYS A 26 -17.01 -12.92 -8.34
N PRO A 27 -17.40 -14.20 -8.57
CA PRO A 27 -16.44 -15.28 -8.74
C PRO A 27 -15.46 -15.07 -9.90
N GLU A 28 -15.91 -14.48 -11.01
CA GLU A 28 -15.06 -14.18 -12.16
C GLU A 28 -14.02 -13.10 -11.81
N ALA A 29 -14.48 -12.04 -11.15
CA ALA A 29 -13.61 -10.97 -10.67
C ALA A 29 -12.55 -11.49 -9.68
N LEU A 30 -12.94 -12.38 -8.76
CA LEU A 30 -12.02 -13.01 -7.79
C LEU A 30 -10.95 -13.87 -8.47
N LYS A 31 -11.32 -14.64 -9.49
CA LYS A 31 -10.38 -15.45 -10.28
C LYS A 31 -9.32 -14.57 -10.94
N ILE A 32 -9.73 -13.44 -11.51
CA ILE A 32 -8.80 -12.49 -12.14
C ILE A 32 -7.96 -11.77 -11.08
N LEU A 33 -8.56 -11.33 -9.97
CA LEU A 33 -7.85 -10.71 -8.85
C LEU A 33 -6.73 -11.61 -8.33
N GLY A 34 -7.00 -12.90 -8.10
CA GLY A 34 -5.99 -13.85 -7.65
C GLY A 34 -4.80 -13.96 -8.61
N LYS A 35 -5.06 -13.96 -9.93
CA LYS A 35 -3.98 -13.94 -10.94
C LYS A 35 -3.15 -12.66 -10.86
N ILE A 36 -3.82 -11.51 -10.74
CA ILE A 36 -3.16 -10.20 -10.69
C ILE A 36 -2.28 -10.08 -9.44
N ILE A 37 -2.77 -10.54 -8.30
CA ILE A 37 -2.00 -10.60 -7.05
C ILE A 37 -0.78 -11.52 -7.22
N HIS A 38 -0.94 -12.70 -7.84
CA HIS A 38 0.17 -13.62 -8.10
C HIS A 38 1.22 -13.04 -9.06
N LEU A 39 0.82 -12.13 -9.95
CA LEU A 39 1.73 -11.37 -10.83
C LEU A 39 2.44 -10.21 -10.12
N GLY A 40 2.22 -10.02 -8.82
CA GLY A 40 2.90 -9.01 -7.99
C GLY A 40 2.12 -7.71 -7.77
N PHE A 41 0.90 -7.59 -8.31
CA PHE A 41 0.03 -6.44 -8.06
C PHE A 41 -0.79 -6.65 -6.78
N THR A 42 -0.10 -6.70 -5.63
CA THR A 42 -0.68 -7.07 -4.33
C THR A 42 -1.72 -6.08 -3.79
N GLU A 43 -1.78 -4.86 -4.32
CA GLU A 43 -2.77 -3.83 -3.97
C GLU A 43 -3.97 -3.79 -4.92
N ALA A 44 -4.05 -4.71 -5.89
CA ALA A 44 -5.21 -4.81 -6.75
C ALA A 44 -6.46 -5.14 -5.91
N CYS A 45 -7.59 -4.54 -6.28
CA CYS A 45 -8.86 -4.74 -5.58
C CYS A 45 -10.02 -4.74 -6.57
N ILE A 46 -11.13 -5.34 -6.15
CA ILE A 46 -12.41 -5.25 -6.83
C ILE A 46 -13.16 -4.08 -6.20
N VAL A 47 -13.59 -3.14 -7.05
CA VAL A 47 -14.35 -1.96 -6.65
C VAL A 47 -15.68 -1.94 -7.39
N ASP A 48 -16.71 -1.33 -6.80
CA ASP A 48 -17.96 -1.05 -7.51
C ASP A 48 -17.87 0.26 -8.31
N GLN A 49 -18.97 0.63 -8.98
CA GLN A 49 -19.01 1.84 -9.80
C GLN A 49 -18.95 3.13 -8.98
N HIS A 50 -19.51 3.15 -7.77
CA HIS A 50 -19.48 4.31 -6.89
C HIS A 50 -18.04 4.54 -6.42
N GLU A 51 -17.40 3.50 -5.91
CA GLU A 51 -16.01 3.57 -5.50
C GLU A 51 -15.08 3.92 -6.67
N LEU A 52 -15.30 3.34 -7.85
CA LEU A 52 -14.51 3.68 -9.05
C LEU A 52 -14.62 5.17 -9.40
N ARG A 53 -15.83 5.76 -9.29
CA ARG A 53 -16.02 7.20 -9.51
C ARG A 53 -15.29 8.02 -8.47
N GLU A 54 -15.38 7.64 -7.20
CA GLU A 54 -14.65 8.33 -6.11
C GLU A 54 -13.13 8.24 -6.26
N LEU A 55 -12.61 7.17 -6.88
CA LEU A 55 -11.18 7.03 -7.19
C LEU A 55 -10.73 7.88 -8.38
N THR A 56 -11.63 8.15 -9.33
CA THR A 56 -11.33 8.97 -10.51
C THR A 56 -11.61 10.45 -10.30
N ASP A 57 -12.58 10.77 -9.46
CA ASP A 57 -12.99 12.14 -9.16
C ASP A 57 -12.13 12.70 -8.02
N ILE A 58 -11.38 13.74 -8.36
CA ILE A 58 -10.29 14.33 -7.58
C ILE A 58 -10.79 14.84 -6.22
N GLY A 59 -10.38 14.17 -5.14
CA GLY A 59 -10.44 14.70 -3.78
C GLY A 59 -9.35 14.11 -2.90
N ARG A 60 -8.39 14.93 -2.43
CA ARG A 60 -7.31 14.55 -1.48
C ARG A 60 -7.84 13.86 -0.22
N THR A 61 -9.07 14.20 0.19
CA THR A 61 -9.76 13.63 1.36
C THR A 61 -10.15 12.16 1.16
N TYR A 62 -10.38 11.71 -0.08
CA TYR A 62 -10.85 10.36 -0.36
C TYR A 62 -9.73 9.31 -0.30
N SER A 63 -8.55 9.59 -0.84
CA SER A 63 -7.41 8.65 -0.77
C SER A 63 -7.07 8.27 0.67
N ARG A 64 -7.15 9.22 1.63
CA ARG A 64 -6.91 8.94 3.05
C ARG A 64 -7.99 8.04 3.68
N ASN A 65 -9.25 8.26 3.32
CA ASN A 65 -10.38 7.42 3.77
C ASN A 65 -10.40 6.04 3.11
N LYS A 66 -9.93 5.91 1.85
CA LYS A 66 -9.81 4.63 1.13
C LYS A 66 -8.94 3.64 1.89
N TYR A 67 -7.71 4.05 2.24
CA TYR A 67 -6.77 3.18 2.97
C TYR A 67 -7.31 2.81 4.35
N ALA A 68 -7.93 3.75 5.07
CA ALA A 68 -8.57 3.47 6.36
C ALA A 68 -9.74 2.46 6.24
N ARG A 69 -10.58 2.58 5.20
CA ARG A 69 -11.69 1.65 4.94
C ARG A 69 -11.20 0.26 4.53
N TYR A 70 -10.16 0.16 3.72
CA TYR A 70 -9.60 -1.13 3.29
C TYR A 70 -8.82 -1.86 4.39
N SER A 71 -8.11 -1.13 5.25
CA SER A 71 -7.52 -1.70 6.46
C SER A 71 -8.59 -2.29 7.38
N LYS A 72 -9.75 -1.65 7.48
CA LYS A 72 -10.89 -2.14 8.29
C LYS A 72 -11.54 -3.40 7.71
N ASN A 73 -11.58 -3.51 6.38
CA ASN A 73 -12.09 -4.69 5.65
C ASN A 73 -11.00 -5.71 5.27
N LYS A 74 -9.80 -5.64 5.88
CA LYS A 74 -8.67 -6.59 5.74
C LYS A 74 -8.11 -6.82 4.32
N SER A 75 -8.29 -5.92 3.36
CA SER A 75 -7.76 -6.17 2.01
C SER A 75 -6.34 -5.67 1.79
N LEU A 76 -5.91 -4.62 2.50
CA LEU A 76 -4.59 -4.03 2.32
C LEU A 76 -3.71 -4.27 3.55
N PRO A 77 -2.49 -4.80 3.38
CA PRO A 77 -1.54 -4.95 4.49
C PRO A 77 -1.07 -3.58 5.01
N VAL A 78 -0.78 -3.55 6.31
CA VAL A 78 -0.09 -2.42 6.95
C VAL A 78 1.41 -2.66 6.88
N TYR A 79 2.14 -1.67 6.38
CA TYR A 79 3.60 -1.66 6.29
C TYR A 79 4.18 -0.66 7.27
N THR A 80 5.43 -0.87 7.65
CA THR A 80 6.26 0.09 8.37
C THR A 80 7.60 0.20 7.65
N ILE A 81 8.33 1.30 7.85
CA ILE A 81 9.63 1.50 7.23
C ILE A 81 10.70 1.15 8.24
N GLN A 82 11.48 0.11 7.96
CA GLN A 82 12.63 -0.25 8.78
C GLN A 82 13.81 0.68 8.48
N ILE A 83 14.34 1.30 9.53
CA ILE A 83 15.49 2.19 9.47
C ILE A 83 16.78 1.49 9.93
N HIS A 84 16.68 0.52 10.84
CA HIS A 84 17.82 -0.25 11.33
C HIS A 84 17.43 -1.66 11.79
N ALA A 85 18.36 -2.60 11.71
CA ALA A 85 18.32 -3.86 12.45
C ALA A 85 19.66 -4.09 13.15
N LEU A 86 19.66 -4.39 14.45
CA LEU A 86 20.87 -4.56 15.28
C LEU A 86 20.81 -5.82 16.13
N LEU A 87 21.94 -6.48 16.38
CA LEU A 87 22.03 -7.62 17.30
C LEU A 87 21.96 -7.20 18.78
N LYS A 88 22.41 -5.98 19.08
CA LYS A 88 22.34 -5.36 20.40
C LYS A 88 21.43 -4.13 20.31
N PRO A 89 20.62 -3.84 21.34
CA PRO A 89 19.78 -2.65 21.31
C PRO A 89 20.67 -1.40 21.32
N ALA A 90 20.43 -0.50 20.37
CA ALA A 90 20.87 0.90 20.41
C ALA A 90 19.96 1.73 21.31
N ASP A 91 20.50 2.84 21.80
CA ASP A 91 19.72 3.80 22.57
C ASP A 91 18.73 4.52 21.64
N ILE A 92 17.50 4.74 22.12
CA ILE A 92 16.48 5.46 21.33
C ILE A 92 16.93 6.90 21.02
N SER A 93 17.76 7.48 21.89
CA SER A 93 18.33 8.81 21.69
C SER A 93 19.24 8.92 20.46
N ASP A 94 19.78 7.80 19.96
CA ASP A 94 20.53 7.75 18.71
C ASP A 94 19.63 8.08 17.49
N PHE A 95 18.30 8.00 17.65
CA PHE A 95 17.30 8.29 16.62
C PHE A 95 16.50 9.57 16.91
N LYS A 96 17.03 10.50 17.72
CA LYS A 96 16.34 11.74 18.14
C LYS A 96 15.77 12.60 17.00
N ASP A 97 16.37 12.52 15.81
CA ASP A 97 15.94 13.28 14.64
C ASP A 97 14.76 12.62 13.91
N LEU A 98 14.40 11.39 14.29
CA LEU A 98 13.28 10.62 13.76
C LEU A 98 12.12 10.59 14.75
N LYS A 99 10.91 10.88 14.27
CA LYS A 99 9.69 10.77 15.07
C LYS A 99 9.09 9.37 14.96
N ASP A 100 8.41 8.94 16.03
CA ASP A 100 7.63 7.69 16.08
C ASP A 100 8.43 6.40 15.81
N VAL A 101 9.68 6.34 16.30
CA VAL A 101 10.49 5.13 16.22
C VAL A 101 9.92 4.04 17.13
N LYS A 102 9.61 2.89 16.53
CA LYS A 102 9.19 1.66 17.21
C LYS A 102 10.27 0.59 17.09
N VAL A 103 10.49 -0.15 18.18
CA VAL A 103 11.46 -1.23 18.25
C VAL A 103 10.73 -2.57 18.38
N PHE A 104 11.09 -3.52 17.52
CA PHE A 104 10.57 -4.89 17.52
C PHE A 104 11.72 -5.88 17.64
N PHE A 105 11.64 -6.83 18.57
CA PHE A 105 12.60 -7.93 18.64
C PHE A 105 12.16 -9.06 17.72
N GLY A 106 12.96 -9.32 16.69
CA GLY A 106 12.71 -10.35 15.70
C GLY A 106 13.06 -11.74 16.23
N LYS A 107 12.38 -12.77 15.72
CA LYS A 107 12.69 -14.18 16.03
C LYS A 107 14.09 -14.61 15.55
N ASP A 108 14.70 -13.80 14.69
CA ASP A 108 16.06 -13.93 14.18
C ASP A 108 17.12 -13.30 15.10
N GLY A 109 16.73 -12.76 16.26
CA GLY A 109 17.64 -12.17 17.24
C GLY A 109 18.00 -10.71 16.98
N PHE A 110 17.36 -10.04 16.01
CA PHE A 110 17.61 -8.63 15.71
C PHE A 110 16.57 -7.71 16.36
N TYR A 111 17.04 -6.62 16.96
CA TYR A 111 16.26 -5.44 17.30
C TYR A 111 16.03 -4.60 16.03
N ARG A 112 14.79 -4.54 15.55
CA ARG A 112 14.39 -3.82 14.35
C ARG A 112 13.75 -2.50 14.73
N TYR A 113 14.34 -1.41 14.24
CA TYR A 113 13.89 -0.05 14.43
C TYR A 113 13.10 0.36 13.20
N THR A 114 11.89 0.84 13.41
CA THR A 114 10.93 1.13 12.35
C THR A 114 10.21 2.43 12.62
N ILE A 115 9.72 3.08 11.58
CA ILE A 115 8.95 4.33 11.67
C ILE A 115 7.67 4.24 10.85
N GLY A 116 6.63 4.87 11.39
CA GLY A 116 5.34 5.03 10.74
C GLY A 116 4.57 3.72 10.52
N GLU A 117 3.30 3.88 10.18
CA GLU A 117 2.42 2.81 9.74
C GLU A 117 1.70 3.28 8.48
N TYR A 118 1.83 2.50 7.41
CA TYR A 118 1.38 2.86 6.07
C TYR A 118 0.52 1.73 5.52
N ILE A 119 -0.74 2.02 5.29
CA ILE A 119 -1.66 1.03 4.74
C ILE A 119 -1.43 0.97 3.22
N GLY A 120 -1.01 -0.19 2.73
CA GLY A 120 -0.68 -0.40 1.32
C GLY A 120 0.80 -0.09 0.99
N TYR A 121 1.34 -0.91 0.09
CA TYR A 121 2.71 -0.83 -0.39
C TYR A 121 2.99 0.48 -1.12
N THR A 122 2.06 1.02 -1.92
CA THR A 122 2.28 2.27 -2.65
C THR A 122 2.45 3.45 -1.70
N VAL A 123 1.65 3.50 -0.62
CA VAL A 123 1.76 4.54 0.41
C VAL A 123 3.08 4.41 1.14
N ALA A 124 3.44 3.19 1.56
CA ALA A 124 4.71 2.92 2.23
C ALA A 124 5.92 3.29 1.35
N LYS A 125 5.87 2.96 0.06
CA LYS A 125 6.93 3.27 -0.91
C LYS A 125 7.07 4.77 -1.15
N LYS A 126 5.95 5.52 -1.14
CA LYS A 126 5.99 6.98 -1.22
C LYS A 126 6.64 7.58 0.02
N ALA A 127 6.21 7.16 1.21
CA ALA A 127 6.80 7.61 2.47
C ALA A 127 8.30 7.28 2.54
N LEU A 128 8.71 6.09 2.09
CA LEU A 128 10.13 5.72 1.99
C LEU A 128 10.92 6.70 1.13
N LYS A 129 10.37 7.12 -0.03
CA LYS A 129 11.04 8.13 -0.87
C LYS A 129 11.15 9.48 -0.18
N GLU A 130 10.10 9.92 0.51
CA GLU A 130 10.11 11.20 1.25
C GLU A 130 11.17 11.19 2.36
N ILE A 131 11.29 10.07 3.09
CA ILE A 131 12.33 9.87 4.09
C ILE A 131 13.73 9.88 3.45
N LEU A 132 13.93 9.17 2.34
CA LEU A 132 15.23 9.12 1.65
C LEU A 132 15.66 10.45 1.02
N ILE A 133 14.72 11.35 0.70
CA ILE A 133 15.03 12.68 0.16
C ILE A 133 15.33 13.68 1.29
N GLY A 134 14.79 13.43 2.49
CA GLY A 134 14.99 14.28 3.67
C GLY A 134 16.19 13.90 4.54
N ILE A 135 16.93 12.84 4.18
CA ILE A 135 18.20 12.40 4.79
C ILE A 135 19.33 12.71 3.80
#